data_AF-A0A956QUB7-F1
#
_entry.id   AF-A0A956QUB7-F1
#
_cell.length_a   1.000
_cell.length_b   1.000
_cell.length_c   1.000
_cell.angle_alpha   90.00
_cell.angle_beta   90.00
_cell.angle_gamma   90.00
#
_symmetry.space_group_name_H-M   'P 1'
#
loop_
_entity.id
_entity.type
_entity.pdbx_description
1 polymer ?
#
loop_
_entity_poly.entity_id
_entity_poly.type
_entity_poly.pdbx_seq_one_letter_code
_entity_poly.pdbx_strand_id
1 'polypeptide(L)'
;MSELNEILHNIADHTETLHRIIGDQNLETELKRRLVEHIILEEKDNSERLRRLHSGNPRPITQKLLDHSYFLQKMVSSDSMTVELKAELLHHFMEEHQEWQRDLQVDYHAPGPGPATVLAAGSDSPKNESTTSWTVGPMWGQGG
;
A
#
# COMPACT_ATOMS: atom_id res chain seq x y z
N MET A 1 -8.80 8.13 12.45
CA MET A 1 -8.12 7.35 11.41
C MET A 1 -9.15 7.07 10.32
N SER A 2 -8.83 7.30 9.03
CA SER A 2 -9.81 7.10 7.94
C SER A 2 -10.02 5.61 7.66
N GLU A 3 -11.18 5.22 7.11
CA GLU A 3 -11.47 3.82 6.74
C GLU A 3 -10.41 3.24 5.79
N LEU A 4 -9.92 4.04 4.84
CA LEU A 4 -8.84 3.61 3.95
C LEU A 4 -7.54 3.31 4.71
N ASN A 5 -7.20 4.12 5.72
CA ASN A 5 -5.97 3.92 6.50
C ASN A 5 -6.06 2.68 7.38
N GLU A 6 -7.24 2.36 7.92
CA GLU A 6 -7.48 1.11 8.64
C GLU A 6 -7.31 -0.10 7.71
N ILE A 7 -7.89 -0.06 6.51
CA ILE A 7 -7.74 -1.17 5.56
C ILE A 7 -6.29 -1.34 5.12
N LEU A 8 -5.57 -0.25 4.84
CA LEU A 8 -4.15 -0.31 4.52
C LEU A 8 -3.34 -0.93 5.66
N HIS A 9 -3.61 -0.55 6.91
CA HIS A 9 -2.95 -1.13 8.07
C HIS A 9 -3.19 -2.64 8.17
N ASN A 10 -4.43 -3.09 8.02
CA ASN A 10 -4.77 -4.52 8.07
C ASN A 10 -4.04 -5.30 6.97
N ILE A 11 -4.09 -4.82 5.71
CA ILE A 11 -3.42 -5.49 4.58
C ILE A 11 -1.90 -5.54 4.80
N ALA A 12 -1.31 -4.49 5.37
CA ALA A 12 0.12 -4.45 5.69
C ALA A 12 0.51 -5.49 6.75
N ASP A 13 -0.26 -5.56 7.84
CA ASP A 13 -0.03 -6.52 8.94
C ASP A 13 -0.21 -7.97 8.46
N HIS A 14 -1.19 -8.23 7.60
CA HIS A 14 -1.41 -9.53 6.99
C HIS A 14 -0.27 -9.95 6.06
N THR A 15 0.25 -9.01 5.28
CA THR A 15 1.40 -9.23 4.40
C THR A 15 2.62 -9.65 5.22
N GLU A 16 2.92 -8.91 6.29
CA GLU A 16 4.04 -9.24 7.18
C GLU A 16 3.84 -10.60 7.86
N THR A 17 2.63 -10.88 8.32
CA THR A 17 2.30 -12.15 8.97
C THR A 17 2.46 -13.33 8.01
N LEU A 18 1.97 -13.20 6.76
CA LEU A 18 2.14 -14.23 5.74
C LEU A 18 3.62 -14.44 5.39
N HIS A 19 4.40 -13.36 5.30
CA HIS A 19 5.84 -13.47 5.02
C HIS A 19 6.55 -14.29 6.10
N ARG A 20 6.25 -14.02 7.38
CA ARG A 20 6.78 -14.80 8.52
C ARG A 20 6.33 -16.27 8.48
N ILE A 21 5.04 -16.52 8.24
CA ILE A 21 4.47 -17.88 8.19
C ILE A 21 5.10 -18.74 7.08
N ILE A 22 5.35 -18.15 5.92
CA ILE A 22 5.91 -18.88 4.77
C ILE A 22 7.37 -19.29 5.04
N GLY A 23 8.15 -18.42 5.70
CA GLY A 23 9.54 -18.72 6.07
C GLY A 23 9.69 -19.63 7.30
N ASP A 24 8.69 -19.71 8.18
CA ASP A 24 8.78 -20.48 9.42
C ASP A 24 8.54 -22.00 9.20
N GLN A 25 9.59 -22.79 9.42
CA GLN A 25 9.58 -24.25 9.36
C GLN A 25 9.18 -24.91 10.69
N ASN A 26 9.18 -24.16 11.79
CA ASN A 26 8.90 -24.66 13.14
C ASN A 26 7.45 -24.43 13.56
N LEU A 27 6.67 -23.69 12.77
CA LEU A 27 5.27 -23.43 13.05
C LEU A 27 4.43 -24.71 12.88
N GLU A 28 3.65 -25.05 13.90
CA GLU A 28 2.75 -26.20 13.86
C GLU A 28 1.81 -26.10 12.64
N THR A 29 1.68 -27.19 11.88
CA THR A 29 0.91 -27.22 10.62
C THR A 29 -0.52 -26.76 10.78
N GLU A 30 -1.20 -27.18 11.85
CA GLU A 30 -2.59 -26.80 12.10
C GLU A 30 -2.72 -25.32 12.48
N LEU A 31 -1.80 -24.80 13.31
CA LEU A 31 -1.74 -23.37 13.62
C LEU A 31 -1.49 -22.54 12.36
N LYS A 32 -0.53 -22.95 11.52
CA LYS A 32 -0.23 -22.33 10.22
C LYS A 32 -1.48 -22.29 9.33
N ARG A 33 -2.19 -23.41 9.21
CA ARG A 33 -3.44 -23.50 8.44
C ARG A 33 -4.49 -22.51 8.96
N ARG A 34 -4.72 -22.48 10.28
CA ARG A 34 -5.73 -21.60 10.90
C ARG A 34 -5.39 -20.11 10.75
N LEU A 35 -4.11 -19.74 10.89
CA LEU A 35 -3.67 -18.34 10.69
C LEU A 35 -3.87 -17.91 9.24
N VAL A 36 -3.51 -18.75 8.27
CA VAL A 36 -3.75 -18.47 6.85
C VAL A 36 -5.24 -18.34 6.54
N GLU A 37 -6.08 -19.22 7.07
CA GLU A 37 -7.54 -19.14 6.89
C GLU A 37 -8.13 -17.86 7.47
N HIS A 38 -7.67 -17.46 8.64
CA HIS A 38 -8.08 -16.21 9.28
C HIS A 38 -7.72 -15.00 8.40
N ILE A 39 -6.47 -14.91 7.92
CA ILE A 39 -6.03 -13.83 7.02
C ILE A 39 -6.87 -13.80 5.74
N ILE A 40 -7.17 -14.96 5.13
CA ILE A 40 -8.01 -15.02 3.93
C ILE A 40 -9.42 -14.44 4.19
N LEU A 41 -10.01 -14.72 5.35
CA LEU A 41 -11.33 -14.20 5.70
C LEU A 41 -11.31 -12.68 5.86
N GLU A 42 -10.31 -12.15 6.54
CA GLU A 42 -10.17 -10.71 6.74
C GLU A 42 -9.83 -9.97 5.44
N GLU A 43 -9.01 -10.58 4.56
CA GLU A 43 -8.74 -10.03 3.24
C GLU A 43 -9.98 -9.98 2.34
N LYS A 44 -10.93 -10.91 2.50
CA LYS A 44 -12.23 -10.82 1.81
C LYS A 44 -13.05 -9.63 2.30
N ASP A 45 -13.10 -9.40 3.62
CA ASP A 45 -13.79 -8.23 4.19
C ASP A 45 -13.13 -6.91 3.76
N ASN A 46 -11.79 -6.83 3.84
CA ASN A 46 -11.01 -5.70 3.35
C ASN A 46 -11.30 -5.42 1.87
N SER A 47 -11.33 -6.46 1.02
CA SER A 47 -11.68 -6.34 -0.40
C SER A 47 -13.10 -5.80 -0.62
N GLU A 48 -14.08 -6.20 0.18
CA GLU A 48 -15.45 -5.69 0.07
C GLU A 48 -15.58 -4.24 0.52
N ARG A 49 -14.90 -3.86 1.61
CA ARG A 49 -14.79 -2.47 2.06
C ARG A 49 -14.09 -1.59 1.01
N LEU A 50 -12.97 -2.05 0.45
CA LEU A 50 -12.26 -1.34 -0.62
C LEU A 50 -13.09 -1.19 -1.88
N ARG A 51 -13.85 -2.22 -2.29
CA ARG A 51 -14.75 -2.12 -3.44
C ARG A 51 -15.80 -1.02 -3.24
N ARG A 52 -16.39 -0.93 -2.04
CA ARG A 52 -17.34 0.14 -1.70
C ARG A 52 -16.69 1.53 -1.78
N LEU A 53 -15.50 1.69 -1.20
CA LEU A 53 -14.74 2.95 -1.27
C LEU A 53 -14.38 3.31 -2.71
N HIS A 54 -13.92 2.34 -3.50
CA HIS A 54 -13.52 2.52 -4.88
C HIS A 54 -14.71 2.90 -5.76
N SER A 55 -15.86 2.23 -5.62
CA SER A 55 -17.07 2.58 -6.39
C SER A 55 -17.60 3.97 -6.07
N GLY A 56 -17.47 4.44 -4.83
CA GLY A 56 -17.90 5.78 -4.42
C GLY A 56 -16.95 6.89 -4.88
N ASN A 57 -15.65 6.64 -4.84
CA ASN A 57 -14.61 7.59 -5.27
C ASN A 57 -13.34 6.83 -5.69
N PRO A 58 -13.24 6.42 -6.98
CA PRO A 58 -12.11 5.64 -7.47
C PRO A 58 -10.80 6.40 -7.30
N ARG A 59 -9.86 5.82 -6.55
CA ARG A 59 -8.50 6.35 -6.40
C ARG A 59 -7.46 5.29 -6.77
N PRO A 60 -6.31 5.67 -7.33
CA PRO A 60 -5.23 4.72 -7.64
C PRO A 60 -4.89 3.83 -6.45
N ILE A 61 -4.78 4.40 -5.24
CA ILE A 61 -4.49 3.63 -4.03
C ILE A 61 -5.54 2.57 -3.68
N THR A 62 -6.83 2.85 -3.91
CA THR A 62 -7.89 1.86 -3.66
C THR A 62 -7.82 0.68 -4.63
N GLN A 63 -7.40 0.91 -5.88
CA GLN A 63 -7.17 -0.19 -6.83
C GLN A 63 -5.94 -1.00 -6.44
N LYS A 64 -4.82 -0.33 -6.11
CA LYS A 64 -3.60 -1.02 -5.66
C LYS A 64 -3.85 -1.93 -4.46
N LEU A 65 -4.61 -1.47 -3.47
CA LEU A 65 -4.97 -2.27 -2.30
C LEU A 65 -5.91 -3.44 -2.64
N LEU A 66 -6.83 -3.28 -3.60
CA LEU A 66 -7.63 -4.39 -4.12
C LEU A 66 -6.76 -5.45 -4.77
N ASP A 67 -5.78 -5.03 -5.56
CA ASP A 67 -4.85 -5.94 -6.24
C ASP A 67 -3.99 -6.68 -5.21
N HIS A 68 -3.47 -5.99 -4.19
CA HIS A 68 -2.69 -6.61 -3.11
C HIS A 68 -3.51 -7.64 -2.35
N SER A 69 -4.74 -7.27 -1.93
CA SER A 69 -5.64 -8.19 -1.23
C SER A 69 -5.95 -9.44 -2.06
N TYR A 70 -6.15 -9.29 -3.38
CA TYR A 70 -6.32 -10.40 -4.30
C TYR A 70 -5.07 -11.29 -4.36
N PHE A 71 -3.88 -10.71 -4.49
CA PHE A 71 -2.64 -11.46 -4.55
C PHE A 71 -2.34 -12.21 -3.25
N LEU A 72 -2.59 -11.62 -2.08
CA LEU A 72 -2.44 -12.31 -0.79
C LEU A 72 -3.31 -13.58 -0.74
N GLN A 73 -4.59 -13.47 -1.11
CA GLN A 73 -5.51 -14.61 -1.18
C GLN A 73 -5.05 -15.68 -2.19
N LYS A 74 -4.48 -15.27 -3.33
CA LYS A 74 -3.99 -16.19 -4.36
C LYS A 74 -2.67 -16.85 -4.01
N MET A 75 -1.74 -16.15 -3.38
CA MET A 75 -0.44 -16.71 -2.98
C MET A 75 -0.61 -17.88 -2.00
N VAL A 76 -1.56 -17.79 -1.07
CA VAL A 76 -1.79 -18.84 -0.07
C VAL A 76 -2.61 -20.02 -0.59
N SER A 77 -3.44 -19.80 -1.61
CA SER A 77 -4.30 -20.85 -2.19
C SER A 77 -3.69 -21.53 -3.42
N SER A 78 -2.63 -20.97 -4.02
CA SER A 78 -2.00 -21.51 -5.21
C SER A 78 -0.72 -22.30 -4.89
N ASP A 79 -0.66 -23.52 -5.42
CA ASP A 79 0.56 -24.35 -5.45
C ASP A 79 1.47 -24.01 -6.64
N SER A 80 1.04 -23.11 -7.54
CA SER A 80 1.79 -22.75 -8.74
C SER A 80 2.95 -21.78 -8.49
N MET A 81 3.02 -21.16 -7.31
CA MET A 81 4.08 -20.22 -6.93
C MET A 81 5.05 -20.88 -5.97
N THR A 82 6.35 -20.72 -6.22
CA THR A 82 7.39 -21.19 -5.31
C THR A 82 7.40 -20.37 -4.02
N VAL A 83 7.98 -20.92 -2.96
CA VAL A 83 8.11 -20.25 -1.66
C VAL A 83 8.94 -18.97 -1.80
N GLU A 84 10.00 -19.02 -2.60
CA GLU A 84 10.91 -17.90 -2.86
C GLU A 84 10.18 -16.74 -3.54
N LEU A 85 9.38 -17.03 -4.57
CA LEU A 85 8.60 -16.01 -5.26
C LEU A 85 7.52 -15.40 -4.35
N LYS A 86 6.86 -16.21 -3.52
CA LYS A 86 5.91 -15.68 -2.53
C LYS A 86 6.60 -14.74 -1.54
N ALA A 87 7.78 -15.11 -1.05
CA ALA A 87 8.53 -14.27 -0.13
C ALA A 87 8.97 -12.95 -0.77
N GLU A 88 9.47 -12.99 -2.00
CA GLU A 88 9.87 -11.79 -2.76
C GLU A 88 8.68 -10.84 -2.98
N LEU A 89 7.53 -11.36 -3.42
CA LEU A 89 6.32 -10.55 -3.63
C LEU A 89 5.81 -9.92 -2.32
N LEU A 90 5.78 -10.70 -1.23
CA LEU A 90 5.35 -10.18 0.07
C LEU A 90 6.30 -9.11 0.59
N HIS A 91 7.62 -9.27 0.37
CA HIS A 91 8.59 -8.24 0.72
C HIS A 91 8.34 -6.95 -0.06
N HIS A 92 8.14 -7.05 -1.38
CA HIS A 92 7.83 -5.89 -2.21
C HIS A 92 6.55 -5.18 -1.75
N PHE A 93 5.48 -5.94 -1.45
CA PHE A 93 4.25 -5.36 -0.93
C PHE A 93 4.46 -4.62 0.39
N MET A 94 5.34 -5.11 1.28
CA MET A 94 5.67 -4.41 2.52
C MET A 94 6.33 -3.04 2.26
N GLU A 95 7.21 -2.94 1.27
CA GLU A 95 7.83 -1.66 0.88
C GLU A 95 6.77 -0.68 0.36
N GLU A 96 5.90 -1.13 -0.54
CA GLU A 96 4.81 -0.30 -1.07
C GLU A 96 3.83 0.14 0.01
N HIS A 97 3.48 -0.74 0.96
CA HIS A 97 2.60 -0.39 2.08
C HIS A 97 3.21 0.72 2.95
N GLN A 98 4.53 0.68 3.21
CA GLN A 98 5.22 1.74 3.95
C GLN A 98 5.19 3.08 3.21
N GLU A 99 5.32 3.06 1.88
CA GLU A 99 5.16 4.26 1.05
C GLU A 99 3.74 4.81 1.16
N TRP A 100 2.72 3.99 0.98
CA TRP A 100 1.33 4.45 0.99
C TRP A 100 0.87 4.90 2.37
N GLN A 101 1.40 4.30 3.45
CA GLN A 101 1.13 4.75 4.81
C GLN A 101 1.66 6.16 5.02
N ARG A 102 2.85 6.50 4.49
CA ARG A 102 3.38 7.87 4.53
C ARG A 102 2.50 8.82 3.74
N ASP A 103 2.14 8.48 2.51
CA ASP A 103 1.33 9.34 1.64
C ASP A 103 -0.05 9.64 2.25
N LEU A 104 -0.74 8.61 2.78
CA LEU A 104 -2.06 8.78 3.40
C LEU A 104 -2.01 9.51 4.75
N GLN A 105 -0.87 9.49 5.45
CA GLN A 105 -0.67 10.30 6.65
C GLN A 105 -0.42 11.77 6.30
N VAL A 106 0.24 12.06 5.18
CA VAL A 106 0.50 13.44 4.69
C VAL A 106 -0.79 14.10 4.18
N ASP A 107 -1.72 13.34 3.59
CA ASP A 107 -3.03 13.83 3.14
C ASP A 107 -3.97 14.25 4.30
N TYR A 108 -3.63 13.97 5.56
CA TYR A 108 -4.37 14.43 6.75
C TYR A 108 -3.93 15.83 7.24
N HIS A 109 -3.35 16.67 6.37
CA HIS A 109 -3.35 18.11 6.59
C HIS A 109 -4.61 18.73 5.96
N ALA A 110 -5.65 18.88 6.77
CA ALA A 110 -6.88 19.57 6.41
C ALA A 110 -6.62 20.96 5.80
N PRO A 111 -7.43 21.43 4.83
CA PRO A 111 -7.32 22.79 4.30
C PRO A 111 -7.77 23.77 5.40
N GLY A 112 -6.81 24.50 5.98
CA GLY A 112 -7.08 25.68 6.78
C GLY A 112 -7.53 26.87 5.89
N PRO A 113 -8.39 27.77 6.39
CA PRO A 113 -9.11 28.72 5.55
C PRO A 113 -8.30 29.97 5.21
N GLY A 114 -8.41 30.42 3.95
CA GLY A 114 -8.36 31.83 3.57
C GLY A 114 -7.02 32.41 3.10
N PRO A 115 -7.02 33.31 2.11
CA PRO A 115 -5.83 34.03 1.68
C PRO A 115 -5.55 35.18 2.66
N ALA A 116 -4.38 35.18 3.28
CA ALA A 116 -3.88 36.35 4.00
C ALA A 116 -2.76 37.01 3.18
N THR A 117 -3.10 38.19 2.69
CA THR A 117 -2.25 39.19 2.05
C THR A 117 -0.93 39.42 2.79
N VAL A 118 0.13 39.47 1.99
CA VAL A 118 1.46 40.09 2.17
C VAL A 118 1.62 41.02 3.39
N LEU A 119 2.61 40.74 4.24
CA LEU A 119 3.48 41.78 4.81
C LEU A 119 4.92 41.25 4.90
N ALA A 120 5.80 41.90 4.15
CA ALA A 120 7.24 41.68 4.14
C ALA A 120 7.90 42.21 5.42
N ALA A 121 8.89 41.50 5.95
CA ALA A 121 10.14 42.06 6.52
C ALA A 121 11.07 40.92 6.96
N GLY A 122 12.35 40.98 6.55
CA GLY A 122 13.43 40.30 7.26
C GLY A 122 14.22 39.31 6.41
N SER A 123 15.23 39.85 5.74
CA SER A 123 16.37 39.17 5.11
C SER A 123 16.96 38.03 5.94
N ASP A 124 17.17 36.86 5.32
CA ASP A 124 18.51 36.34 5.06
C ASP A 124 18.44 35.03 4.24
N SER A 125 19.08 35.07 3.07
CA SER A 125 19.34 33.89 2.24
C SER A 125 20.52 33.09 2.80
N PRO A 126 20.57 31.78 2.50
CA PRO A 126 21.74 31.32 1.75
C PRO A 126 21.36 30.58 0.46
N LYS A 127 22.13 30.88 -0.58
CA LYS A 127 22.17 30.22 -1.89
C LYS A 127 22.91 28.88 -1.79
N ASN A 128 22.32 27.83 -2.37
CA ASN A 128 22.92 26.72 -3.16
C ASN A 128 21.95 25.53 -3.08
N GLU A 129 21.59 24.77 -4.12
CA GLU A 129 22.02 24.69 -5.50
C GLU A 129 20.89 23.93 -6.22
N SER A 130 20.48 24.43 -7.39
CA SER A 130 19.51 23.75 -8.25
C SER A 130 20.25 22.69 -9.07
N THR A 131 19.75 21.45 -9.09
CA THR A 131 19.24 20.77 -10.30
C THR A 131 19.21 19.25 -10.12
N THR A 132 18.01 18.66 -10.13
CA THR A 132 17.80 17.42 -10.89
C THR A 132 16.35 17.42 -11.38
N SER A 133 16.15 17.90 -12.61
CA SER A 133 14.91 17.65 -13.33
C SER A 133 14.94 16.21 -13.84
N TRP A 134 14.02 15.37 -13.37
CA TRP A 134 13.72 14.12 -14.06
C TRP A 134 12.49 14.34 -14.91
N THR A 135 12.73 14.61 -16.19
CA THR A 135 11.70 14.54 -17.23
C THR A 135 11.48 13.05 -17.52
N VAL A 136 10.40 12.47 -17.01
CA VAL A 136 9.92 11.16 -17.50
C VAL A 136 8.84 11.48 -18.54
N GLY A 137 9.16 11.20 -19.81
CA GLY A 137 8.32 11.49 -20.97
C GLY A 137 7.01 10.69 -21.01
N PRO A 138 6.13 10.99 -21.98
CA PRO A 138 4.78 10.44 -21.99
C PRO A 138 4.76 8.94 -22.31
N MET A 139 3.87 8.30 -21.55
CA MET A 139 3.18 7.03 -21.77
C MET A 139 2.86 6.70 -23.25
N TRP A 140 3.06 5.42 -23.60
CA TRP A 140 2.33 4.61 -24.57
C TRP A 140 1.98 5.23 -25.94
N GLY A 141 2.67 4.76 -26.98
CA GLY A 141 2.31 5.01 -28.38
C GLY A 141 2.60 3.81 -29.29
N GLN A 142 1.55 3.05 -29.57
CA GLN A 142 1.24 2.29 -30.79
C GLN A 142 2.34 1.42 -31.45
N GLY A 143 2.20 0.10 -31.27
CA GLY A 143 2.46 -0.85 -32.35
C GLY A 143 1.28 -0.86 -33.33
N GLY A 144 1.58 -0.62 -34.60
CA GLY A 144 0.69 -0.67 -35.76
C GLY A 144 1.53 -0.50 -37.02
#